data_AF-A0A348UMC2-F1
#
_entry.id   AF-A0A348UMC2-F1
#
_cell.length_a   1.000
_cell.length_b   1.000
_cell.length_c   1.000
_cell.angle_alpha   90.00
_cell.angle_beta   90.00
_cell.angle_gamma   90.00
#
_symmetry.space_group_name_H-M   'P 1'
#
loop_
_entity.id
_entity.type
_entity.pdbx_description
1 polymer ?
#
loop_
_entity_poly.entity_id
_entity_poly.type
_entity_poly.pdbx_seq_one_letter_code
_entity_poly.pdbx_strand_id
1 'polypeptide(L)'
;MRRNRRREVEEFGMSFLDVICCGFGSVILLLMITKTVAPQLLEQSQRDLDNQIAAREQQLYEIRGQIREQTRLFEESLRLLDTRLTALAAIERELSRIRGQFSTTTEEREESLAATQQLAAARQSLTDEMQRLLGADFRRDTGLVGGIAVDSEYIIFVIDTSGSMFNVAWPVVLRKVEETLAIYPRVKGIQVMSDEGEFMFSQFRDQWIPDTPARRKAISERLRSWNVFSNSSPVEGIEAAIRTFHDPDKLVSIYVFGDDFTGDTIRTVLDEVDRLNALDASGRRRVRIHAIGFPVYLDRPSERIYRFAALMRELAYRNDGTFVGLSELQ
;
A
#
# COMPACT_ATOMS: atom_id res chain seq x y z
N MET A 1 -53.03 35.77 117.86
CA MET A 1 -54.50 35.59 117.86
C MET A 1 -55.02 35.50 116.42
N ARG A 2 -55.42 34.30 115.97
CA ARG A 2 -56.67 34.02 115.23
C ARG A 2 -56.71 32.52 114.94
N ARG A 3 -57.65 31.84 115.60
CA ARG A 3 -57.88 30.39 115.53
C ARG A 3 -58.80 30.14 114.35
N ASN A 4 -58.37 29.38 113.33
CA ASN A 4 -59.25 28.98 112.23
C ASN A 4 -59.66 27.52 112.41
N ARG A 5 -60.98 27.31 112.45
CA ARG A 5 -61.67 26.06 112.78
C ARG A 5 -61.57 25.12 111.57
N ARG A 6 -60.95 23.93 111.72
CA ARG A 6 -60.95 22.88 110.68
C ARG A 6 -62.39 22.38 110.51
N ARG A 7 -62.88 22.37 109.27
CA ARG A 7 -64.11 21.66 108.86
C ARG A 7 -63.80 20.17 108.78
N GLU A 8 -64.69 19.34 109.32
CA GLU A 8 -64.68 17.89 109.13
C GLU A 8 -64.92 17.59 107.64
N VAL A 9 -64.16 16.63 107.11
CA VAL A 9 -64.21 16.19 105.71
C VAL A 9 -65.17 15.00 105.65
N GLU A 10 -66.25 15.13 104.88
CA GLU A 10 -67.14 14.01 104.56
C GLU A 10 -66.38 12.96 103.73
N GLU A 11 -66.30 11.73 104.23
CA GLU A 11 -65.49 10.65 103.66
C GLU A 11 -66.00 10.11 102.30
N PHE A 12 -67.16 10.56 101.82
CA PHE A 12 -67.67 10.25 100.47
C PHE A 12 -68.29 11.50 99.81
N GLY A 13 -67.46 12.52 99.56
CA GLY A 13 -67.85 13.72 98.82
C GLY A 13 -67.91 13.51 97.30
N MET A 14 -68.68 14.36 96.62
CA MET A 14 -68.82 14.45 95.15
C MET A 14 -67.46 14.45 94.42
N SER A 15 -66.42 14.97 95.08
CA SER A 15 -65.03 15.03 94.61
C SER A 15 -64.38 13.64 94.43
N PHE A 16 -64.76 12.63 95.22
CA PHE A 16 -64.21 11.27 95.10
C PHE A 16 -64.77 10.54 93.87
N LEU A 17 -66.07 10.72 93.59
CA LEU A 17 -66.70 10.19 92.39
C LEU A 17 -66.11 10.82 91.12
N ASP A 18 -65.79 12.12 91.17
CA ASP A 18 -65.18 12.85 90.04
C ASP A 18 -63.75 12.36 89.76
N VAL A 19 -62.98 12.04 90.80
CA VAL A 19 -61.63 11.47 90.66
C VAL A 19 -61.66 10.04 90.10
N ILE A 20 -62.59 9.19 90.55
CA ILE A 20 -62.74 7.83 89.99
C ILE A 20 -63.24 7.88 88.55
N CYS A 21 -64.21 8.76 88.25
CA CYS A 21 -64.74 8.92 86.89
C CYS A 21 -63.66 9.45 85.92
N CYS A 22 -62.85 10.42 86.36
CA CYS A 22 -61.72 10.92 85.59
C CYS A 22 -60.62 9.86 85.40
N GLY A 23 -60.30 9.11 86.46
CA GLY A 23 -59.33 8.01 86.39
C GLY A 23 -59.78 6.90 85.45
N PHE A 24 -61.04 6.46 85.55
CA PHE A 24 -61.59 5.42 84.70
C PHE A 24 -61.76 5.90 83.24
N GLY A 25 -62.18 7.14 83.02
CA GLY A 25 -62.22 7.76 81.70
C GLY A 25 -60.84 7.83 81.04
N SER A 26 -59.79 8.16 81.82
CA SER A 26 -58.41 8.17 81.35
C SER A 26 -57.93 6.77 80.93
N VAL A 27 -58.30 5.73 81.69
CA VAL A 27 -57.97 4.33 81.35
C VAL A 27 -58.72 3.87 80.10
N ILE A 28 -60.01 4.21 79.94
CA ILE A 28 -60.79 3.89 78.74
C ILE A 28 -60.22 4.60 77.50
N LEU A 29 -59.88 5.89 77.62
CA LEU A 29 -59.25 6.63 76.52
C LEU A 29 -57.91 6.02 76.12
N LEU A 30 -57.07 5.66 77.09
CA LEU A 30 -55.81 4.99 76.83
C LEU A 30 -56.01 3.64 76.11
N LEU A 31 -57.02 2.87 76.53
CA LEU A 31 -57.36 1.58 75.90
C LEU A 31 -57.89 1.75 74.47
N MET A 32 -58.74 2.76 74.22
CA MET A 32 -59.25 3.06 72.87
C MET A 32 -58.12 3.48 71.93
N ILE A 33 -57.22 4.34 72.39
CA ILE A 33 -56.08 4.81 71.58
C ILE A 33 -55.13 3.65 71.28
N THR A 34 -54.77 2.84 72.29
CA THR A 34 -53.84 1.70 72.11
C THR A 34 -54.43 0.59 71.23
N LYS A 35 -55.73 0.29 71.33
CA LYS A 35 -56.39 -0.74 70.53
C LYS A 35 -56.56 -0.35 69.05
N THR A 36 -56.64 0.93 68.73
CA THR A 36 -56.93 1.41 67.36
C THR A 36 -55.68 1.85 66.60
N VAL A 37 -54.71 2.48 67.27
CA VAL A 37 -53.50 3.03 66.63
C VAL A 37 -52.42 1.96 66.40
N ALA A 38 -52.26 1.00 67.32
CA ALA A 38 -51.28 -0.08 67.18
C ALA A 38 -51.49 -0.97 65.93
N PRO A 39 -52.71 -1.44 65.58
CA PRO A 39 -52.90 -2.26 64.39
C PRO A 39 -52.68 -1.47 63.08
N GLN A 40 -53.03 -0.18 63.03
CA GLN A 40 -52.86 0.64 61.83
C GLN A 40 -51.40 0.93 61.50
N LEU A 41 -50.57 1.21 62.50
CA LEU A 41 -49.13 1.44 62.31
C LEU A 41 -48.40 0.16 61.87
N LEU A 42 -48.80 -1.00 62.41
CA LEU A 42 -48.26 -2.30 62.01
C LEU A 42 -48.66 -2.66 60.58
N GLU A 43 -49.90 -2.39 60.19
CA GLU A 43 -50.39 -2.65 58.83
C GLU A 43 -49.74 -1.71 57.79
N GLN A 44 -49.53 -0.43 58.12
CA GLN A 44 -48.79 0.50 57.26
C GLN A 44 -47.32 0.09 57.13
N SER A 45 -46.67 -0.28 58.24
CA SER A 45 -45.28 -0.77 58.21
C SER A 45 -45.14 -2.04 57.37
N GLN A 46 -46.08 -2.99 57.50
CA GLN A 46 -46.10 -4.22 56.69
C GLN A 46 -46.26 -3.90 55.19
N ARG A 47 -47.20 -3.02 54.83
CA ARG A 47 -47.38 -2.59 53.43
C ARG A 47 -46.14 -1.88 52.87
N ASP A 48 -45.46 -1.04 53.65
CA ASP A 48 -44.23 -0.37 53.24
C ASP A 48 -43.06 -1.35 53.08
N LEU A 49 -42.98 -2.38 53.93
CA LEU A 49 -42.02 -3.49 53.80
C LEU A 49 -42.29 -4.32 52.55
N ASP A 50 -43.55 -4.67 52.27
CA ASP A 50 -43.95 -5.42 51.08
C ASP A 50 -43.64 -4.65 49.79
N ASN A 51 -43.91 -3.34 49.78
CA ASN A 51 -43.57 -2.46 48.66
C ASN A 51 -42.04 -2.40 48.44
N GLN A 52 -41.26 -2.35 49.51
CA GLN A 52 -39.80 -2.39 49.42
C GLN A 52 -39.30 -3.75 48.90
N ILE A 53 -39.89 -4.85 49.35
CA ILE A 53 -39.55 -6.20 48.88
C ILE A 53 -39.86 -6.30 47.37
N ALA A 54 -41.04 -5.90 46.93
CA ALA A 54 -41.42 -5.91 45.51
C ALA A 54 -40.47 -5.03 44.65
N ALA A 55 -40.09 -3.85 45.15
CA ALA A 55 -39.12 -2.99 44.46
C ALA A 55 -37.73 -3.65 44.37
N ARG A 56 -37.27 -4.33 45.43
CA ARG A 56 -36.01 -5.07 45.44
C ARG A 56 -36.04 -6.29 44.52
N GLU A 57 -37.15 -7.02 44.47
CA GLU A 57 -37.35 -8.13 43.54
C GLU A 57 -37.30 -7.67 42.07
N GLN A 58 -37.93 -6.53 41.77
CA GLN A 58 -37.86 -5.92 40.45
C GLN A 58 -36.44 -5.51 40.08
N GLN A 59 -35.70 -4.88 41.00
CA GLN A 59 -34.28 -4.54 40.81
C GLN A 59 -33.42 -5.78 40.57
N LEU A 60 -33.65 -6.87 41.32
CA LEU A 60 -32.94 -8.14 41.11
C LEU A 60 -33.25 -8.74 39.73
N TYR A 61 -34.49 -8.64 39.26
CA TYR A 61 -34.87 -9.10 37.93
C TYR A 61 -34.14 -8.29 36.84
N GLU A 62 -34.11 -6.97 36.97
CA GLU A 62 -33.42 -6.08 36.04
C GLU A 62 -31.90 -6.34 36.01
N ILE A 63 -31.26 -6.44 37.19
CA ILE A 63 -29.83 -6.76 37.30
C ILE A 63 -29.52 -8.12 36.68
N ARG A 64 -30.36 -9.14 36.91
CA ARG A 64 -30.20 -10.46 36.28
C ARG A 64 -30.34 -10.38 34.75
N GLY A 65 -31.25 -9.55 34.24
CA GLY A 65 -31.38 -9.27 32.82
C GLY A 65 -30.11 -8.65 32.24
N GLN A 66 -29.57 -7.61 32.90
CA GLN A 66 -28.34 -6.94 32.51
C GLN A 66 -27.13 -7.89 32.51
N ILE A 67 -27.02 -8.77 33.53
CA ILE A 67 -25.94 -9.77 33.59
C ILE A 67 -26.03 -10.75 32.41
N ARG A 68 -27.23 -11.24 32.08
CA ARG A 68 -27.41 -12.16 30.93
C ARG A 68 -26.99 -11.48 29.62
N GLU A 69 -27.41 -10.24 29.43
CA GLU A 69 -27.08 -9.49 28.22
C GLU A 69 -25.57 -9.20 28.12
N GLN A 70 -24.94 -8.79 29.22
CA GLN A 70 -23.49 -8.61 29.24
C GLN A 70 -22.73 -9.93 29.02
N THR A 71 -23.22 -11.04 29.57
CA THR A 71 -22.61 -12.36 29.34
C THR A 71 -22.68 -12.74 27.87
N ARG A 72 -23.82 -12.51 27.21
CA ARG A 72 -24.01 -12.73 25.77
C ARG A 72 -23.02 -11.88 24.95
N LEU A 73 -22.91 -10.59 25.24
CA LEU A 73 -21.97 -9.68 24.55
C LEU A 73 -20.51 -10.09 24.76
N PHE A 74 -20.17 -10.56 25.96
CA PHE A 74 -18.84 -11.04 26.27
C PHE A 74 -18.50 -12.31 25.49
N GLU A 75 -19.43 -13.27 25.41
CA GLU A 75 -19.25 -14.49 24.60
C GLU A 75 -19.11 -14.18 23.10
N GLU A 76 -19.88 -13.23 22.57
CA GLU A 76 -19.75 -12.77 21.19
C GLU A 76 -18.37 -12.11 20.93
N SER A 77 -17.90 -11.31 21.88
CA SER A 77 -16.58 -10.69 21.82
C SER A 77 -15.45 -11.72 21.84
N LEU A 78 -15.58 -12.77 22.65
CA LEU A 78 -14.63 -13.88 22.70
C LEU A 78 -14.58 -14.66 21.38
N ARG A 79 -15.75 -14.95 20.77
CA ARG A 79 -15.81 -15.61 19.45
C ARG A 79 -15.18 -14.76 18.35
N LEU A 80 -15.41 -13.45 18.37
CA LEU A 80 -14.78 -12.53 17.43
C LEU A 80 -13.25 -12.50 17.61
N LEU A 81 -12.77 -12.51 18.85
CA LEU A 81 -11.35 -12.55 19.15
C LEU A 81 -10.70 -13.83 18.63
N ASP A 82 -11.32 -14.98 18.85
CA ASP A 82 -10.84 -16.29 18.35
C ASP A 82 -10.76 -16.32 16.81
N THR A 83 -11.78 -15.77 16.14
CA THR A 83 -11.80 -15.64 14.68
C THR A 83 -10.64 -14.77 14.19
N ARG A 84 -10.35 -13.65 14.88
CA ARG A 84 -9.23 -12.76 14.54
C ARG A 84 -7.87 -13.39 14.80
N LEU A 85 -7.72 -14.14 15.88
CA LEU A 85 -6.48 -14.87 16.17
C LEU A 85 -6.21 -15.93 15.11
N THR A 86 -7.24 -16.64 14.67
CA THR A 86 -7.13 -17.61 13.57
C THR A 86 -6.72 -16.95 12.25
N ALA A 87 -7.30 -15.79 11.94
CA ALA A 87 -6.92 -15.01 10.77
C ALA A 87 -5.47 -14.48 10.85
N LEU A 88 -5.03 -14.00 12.01
CA LEU A 88 -3.64 -13.57 12.24
C LEU A 88 -2.66 -14.72 12.02
N ALA A 89 -2.94 -15.90 12.58
CA ALA A 89 -2.09 -17.09 12.39
C ALA A 89 -2.04 -17.56 10.93
N ALA A 90 -3.11 -17.35 10.15
CA ALA A 90 -3.09 -17.60 8.71
C ALA A 90 -2.19 -16.60 7.96
N ILE A 91 -2.29 -15.31 8.29
CA ILE A 91 -1.46 -14.25 7.71
C ILE A 91 0.02 -14.45 8.06
N GLU A 92 0.35 -14.81 9.31
CA GLU A 92 1.74 -15.08 9.73
C GLU A 92 2.37 -16.26 8.99
N ARG A 93 1.57 -17.32 8.74
CA ARG A 93 2.01 -18.46 7.91
C ARG A 93 2.27 -18.03 6.48
N GLU A 94 1.39 -17.23 5.91
CA GLU A 94 1.54 -16.73 4.54
C GLU A 94 2.74 -15.80 4.40
N LEU A 95 2.96 -14.91 5.37
CA LEU A 95 4.14 -14.05 5.45
C LEU A 95 5.43 -14.88 5.54
N SER A 96 5.43 -15.93 6.36
CA SER A 96 6.58 -16.84 6.49
C SER A 96 6.86 -17.59 5.19
N ARG A 97 5.81 -18.03 4.48
CA ARG A 97 5.91 -18.67 3.15
C ARG A 97 6.52 -17.71 2.13
N ILE A 98 6.01 -16.48 2.06
CA ILE A 98 6.52 -15.45 1.14
C ILE A 98 7.98 -15.10 1.46
N ARG A 99 8.33 -14.94 2.74
CA ARG A 99 9.72 -14.69 3.15
C ARG A 99 10.66 -15.83 2.76
N GLY A 100 10.25 -17.09 2.95
CA GLY A 100 11.03 -18.26 2.54
C GLY A 100 11.19 -18.36 1.02
N GLN A 101 10.15 -18.01 0.25
CA GLN A 101 10.28 -17.90 -1.22
C GLN A 101 11.26 -16.80 -1.61
N PHE A 102 11.20 -15.63 -0.97
CA PHE A 102 12.09 -14.53 -1.28
C PHE A 102 13.57 -14.84 -0.94
N SER A 103 13.83 -15.49 0.20
CA SER A 103 15.18 -15.92 0.56
C SER A 103 15.75 -16.94 -0.44
N THR A 104 14.94 -17.93 -0.83
CA THR A 104 15.33 -18.93 -1.84
C THR A 104 15.64 -18.26 -3.18
N THR A 105 14.78 -17.35 -3.65
CA THR A 105 15.02 -16.60 -4.89
C THR A 105 16.27 -15.71 -4.81
N THR A 106 16.61 -15.21 -3.62
CA THR A 106 17.81 -14.38 -3.42
C THR A 106 19.07 -15.24 -3.46
N GLU A 107 19.06 -16.40 -2.81
CA GLU A 107 20.16 -17.38 -2.86
C GLU A 107 20.39 -17.90 -4.29
N GLU A 108 19.32 -18.31 -4.99
CA GLU A 108 19.40 -18.71 -6.41
C GLU A 108 19.95 -17.60 -7.31
N ARG A 109 19.62 -16.34 -6.99
CA ARG A 109 20.13 -15.18 -7.73
C ARG A 109 21.60 -14.91 -7.44
N GLU A 110 22.04 -15.07 -6.20
CA GLU A 110 23.45 -14.96 -5.81
C GLU A 110 24.29 -16.06 -6.46
N GLU A 111 23.79 -17.30 -6.48
CA GLU A 111 24.42 -18.42 -7.20
C GLU A 111 24.51 -18.14 -8.71
N SER A 112 23.43 -17.64 -9.32
CA SER A 112 23.41 -17.28 -10.74
C SER A 112 24.36 -16.10 -11.06
N LEU A 113 24.50 -15.14 -10.15
CA LEU A 113 25.44 -14.03 -10.26
C LEU A 113 26.89 -14.51 -10.16
N ALA A 114 27.18 -15.41 -9.22
CA ALA A 114 28.49 -16.03 -9.08
C ALA A 114 28.85 -16.85 -10.34
N ALA A 115 27.90 -17.63 -10.87
CA ALA A 115 28.08 -18.41 -12.09
C ALA A 115 28.33 -17.51 -13.33
N THR A 116 27.60 -16.39 -13.45
CA THR A 116 27.81 -15.44 -14.55
C THR A 116 29.16 -14.71 -14.43
N GLN A 117 29.60 -14.37 -13.22
CA GLN A 117 30.93 -13.80 -12.99
C GLN A 117 32.06 -14.79 -13.33
N GLN A 118 31.92 -16.06 -12.95
CA GLN A 118 32.88 -17.11 -13.32
C GLN A 118 32.93 -17.33 -14.84
N LEU A 119 31.78 -17.31 -15.51
CA LEU A 119 31.70 -17.40 -16.97
C LEU A 119 32.35 -16.19 -17.66
N ALA A 120 32.15 -14.99 -17.12
CA ALA A 120 32.78 -13.77 -17.62
C ALA A 120 34.31 -13.82 -17.45
N ALA A 121 34.80 -14.28 -16.29
CA ALA A 121 36.23 -14.46 -16.03
C ALA A 121 36.85 -15.53 -16.95
N ALA A 122 36.17 -16.66 -17.16
CA ALA A 122 36.60 -17.70 -18.08
C ALA A 122 36.65 -17.19 -19.54
N ARG A 123 35.65 -16.40 -19.95
CA ARG A 123 35.66 -15.73 -21.26
C ARG A 123 36.81 -14.74 -21.38
N GLN A 124 37.11 -13.96 -20.34
CA GLN A 124 38.24 -13.03 -20.36
C GLN A 124 39.57 -13.80 -20.48
N SER A 125 39.77 -14.86 -19.70
CA SER A 125 40.98 -15.69 -19.82
C SER A 125 41.13 -16.32 -21.22
N LEU A 126 40.05 -16.83 -21.81
CA LEU A 126 40.05 -17.32 -23.19
C LEU A 126 40.34 -16.20 -24.21
N THR A 127 39.90 -14.97 -23.91
CA THR A 127 40.23 -13.78 -24.72
C THR A 127 41.73 -13.56 -24.75
N ASP A 128 42.31 -13.48 -23.55
CA ASP A 128 43.68 -13.08 -23.38
C ASP A 128 44.60 -14.14 -24.01
N GLU A 129 44.22 -15.41 -23.89
CA GLU A 129 44.93 -16.52 -24.54
C GLU A 129 44.75 -16.51 -26.07
N MET A 130 43.55 -16.22 -26.59
CA MET A 130 43.33 -16.04 -28.04
C MET A 130 44.12 -14.85 -28.60
N GLN A 131 44.15 -13.72 -27.89
CA GLN A 131 44.89 -12.53 -28.29
C GLN A 131 46.41 -12.79 -28.27
N ARG A 132 46.89 -13.63 -27.34
CA ARG A 132 48.27 -14.09 -27.29
C ARG A 132 48.63 -15.03 -28.45
N LEU A 133 47.72 -15.93 -28.82
CA LEU A 133 47.94 -16.92 -29.90
C LEU A 133 47.79 -16.33 -31.31
N LEU A 134 46.90 -15.36 -31.51
CA LEU A 134 46.57 -14.79 -32.82
C LEU A 134 47.32 -13.49 -33.16
N GLY A 135 48.05 -12.90 -32.20
CA GLY A 135 48.85 -11.69 -32.39
C GLY A 135 48.03 -10.39 -32.43
N ALA A 136 48.74 -9.25 -32.42
CA ALA A 136 48.19 -7.89 -32.22
C ALA A 136 47.17 -7.41 -33.28
N ASP A 137 46.93 -8.19 -34.34
CA ASP A 137 45.94 -7.90 -35.39
C ASP A 137 44.57 -8.55 -35.13
N PHE A 138 44.38 -9.31 -34.05
CA PHE A 138 43.07 -9.83 -33.66
C PHE A 138 42.18 -8.71 -33.10
N ARG A 139 41.47 -8.00 -33.98
CA ARG A 139 40.37 -7.11 -33.61
C ARG A 139 39.13 -7.95 -33.28
N ARG A 140 38.73 -7.92 -32.02
CA ARG A 140 37.37 -8.29 -31.62
C ARG A 140 36.38 -7.34 -32.26
N ASP A 141 35.53 -7.89 -33.13
CA ASP A 141 34.30 -7.25 -33.54
C ASP A 141 33.19 -7.61 -32.54
N THR A 142 33.36 -7.16 -31.29
CA THR A 142 32.31 -7.22 -30.28
C THR A 142 32.03 -5.79 -29.85
N GLY A 143 31.15 -5.13 -30.60
CA GLY A 143 30.63 -3.80 -30.30
C GLY A 143 29.79 -3.81 -29.03
N LEU A 144 30.39 -4.04 -27.86
CA LEU A 144 29.76 -3.84 -26.57
C LEU A 144 30.53 -2.77 -25.80
N VAL A 145 29.87 -1.65 -25.54
CA VAL A 145 30.32 -0.63 -24.60
C VAL A 145 29.30 -0.59 -23.46
N GLY A 146 29.71 -0.97 -22.25
CA GLY A 146 28.86 -0.92 -21.06
C GLY A 146 27.69 -1.92 -21.00
N GLY A 147 27.75 -3.03 -21.75
CA GLY A 147 26.68 -4.04 -21.79
C GLY A 147 25.62 -3.80 -22.86
N ILE A 148 25.71 -2.70 -23.61
CA ILE A 148 24.83 -2.36 -24.73
C ILE A 148 25.52 -2.79 -26.03
N ALA A 149 24.87 -3.64 -26.83
CA ALA A 149 25.37 -4.02 -28.14
C ALA A 149 25.13 -2.88 -29.16
N VAL A 150 26.18 -2.53 -29.90
CA VAL A 150 26.32 -1.32 -30.73
C VAL A 150 25.91 -1.59 -32.21
N ASP A 151 25.29 -2.73 -32.48
CA ASP A 151 24.83 -3.17 -33.82
C ASP A 151 23.45 -2.65 -34.23
N SER A 152 22.79 -1.84 -33.40
CA SER A 152 21.46 -1.30 -33.72
C SER A 152 21.52 -0.24 -34.82
N GLU A 153 20.78 -0.47 -35.90
CA GLU A 153 20.72 0.44 -37.04
C GLU A 153 19.67 1.53 -36.87
N TYR A 154 18.65 1.29 -36.04
CA TYR A 154 17.54 2.21 -35.80
C TYR A 154 17.29 2.39 -34.30
N ILE A 155 17.02 3.63 -33.87
CA ILE A 155 16.81 3.97 -32.46
C ILE A 155 15.46 4.65 -32.27
N ILE A 156 14.71 4.22 -31.25
CA ILE A 156 13.48 4.87 -30.81
C ILE A 156 13.67 5.28 -29.34
N PHE A 157 13.39 6.54 -29.02
CA PHE A 157 13.29 7.02 -27.65
C PHE A 157 11.82 7.06 -27.25
N VAL A 158 11.46 6.31 -26.21
CA VAL A 158 10.17 6.37 -25.53
C VAL A 158 10.40 7.11 -24.21
N ILE A 159 9.88 8.32 -24.09
CA ILE A 159 10.19 9.22 -22.97
C ILE A 159 8.92 9.50 -22.17
N ASP A 160 8.95 9.16 -20.89
CA ASP A 160 7.95 9.57 -19.91
C ASP A 160 7.99 11.10 -19.75
N THR A 161 6.87 11.75 -20.11
CA THR A 161 6.70 13.21 -20.02
C THR A 161 5.85 13.62 -18.81
N SER A 162 5.69 12.73 -17.83
CA SER A 162 4.94 13.00 -16.61
C SER A 162 5.52 14.16 -15.81
N GLY A 163 4.69 14.72 -14.92
CA GLY A 163 5.09 15.86 -14.11
C GLY A 163 6.29 15.57 -13.19
N SER A 164 6.48 14.34 -12.71
CA SER A 164 7.64 13.97 -11.90
C SER A 164 8.92 13.99 -12.73
N MET A 165 8.87 13.42 -13.93
CA MET A 165 9.99 13.46 -14.89
C MET A 165 10.31 14.88 -15.34
N PHE A 166 9.31 15.62 -15.83
CA PHE A 166 9.51 16.95 -16.41
C PHE A 166 10.01 17.98 -15.38
N ASN A 167 9.51 17.93 -14.14
CA ASN A 167 9.87 18.92 -13.11
C ASN A 167 11.17 18.58 -12.37
N VAL A 168 11.58 17.31 -12.31
CA VAL A 168 12.71 16.86 -11.48
C VAL A 168 13.85 16.28 -12.30
N ALA A 169 13.57 15.33 -13.20
CA ALA A 169 14.60 14.57 -13.92
C ALA A 169 14.96 15.12 -15.30
N TRP A 170 14.18 16.06 -15.85
CA TRP A 170 14.30 16.51 -17.23
C TRP A 170 15.71 16.94 -17.69
N PRO A 171 16.49 17.68 -16.86
CA PRO A 171 17.88 18.02 -17.23
C PRO A 171 18.76 16.77 -17.45
N VAL A 172 18.53 15.71 -16.66
CA VAL A 172 19.25 14.44 -16.77
C VAL A 172 18.74 13.63 -17.96
N VAL A 173 17.43 13.66 -18.24
CA VAL A 173 16.84 13.04 -19.45
C VAL A 173 17.50 13.62 -20.70
N LEU A 174 17.58 14.95 -20.83
CA LEU A 174 18.24 15.63 -21.95
C LEU A 174 19.67 15.14 -22.14
N ARG A 175 20.44 15.10 -21.05
CA ARG A 175 21.84 14.65 -21.07
C ARG A 175 21.95 13.18 -21.48
N LYS A 176 21.11 12.31 -20.94
CA LYS A 176 21.14 10.87 -21.23
C LYS A 176 20.71 10.56 -22.67
N VAL A 177 19.78 11.32 -23.24
CA VAL A 177 19.44 11.24 -24.67
C VAL A 177 20.64 11.67 -25.52
N GLU A 178 21.30 12.79 -25.18
CA GLU A 178 22.50 13.26 -25.88
C GLU A 178 23.66 12.26 -25.79
N GLU A 179 23.91 11.68 -24.60
CA GLU A 179 24.90 10.62 -24.39
C GLU A 179 24.58 9.37 -25.22
N THR A 180 23.30 8.95 -25.25
CA THR A 180 22.87 7.79 -26.04
C THR A 180 23.09 8.05 -27.53
N LEU A 181 22.70 9.22 -28.04
CA LEU A 181 22.95 9.59 -29.43
C LEU A 181 24.46 9.65 -29.74
N ALA A 182 25.29 10.10 -28.79
CA ALA A 182 26.75 10.17 -28.97
C ALA A 182 27.42 8.80 -29.06
N ILE A 183 26.91 7.78 -28.33
CA ILE A 183 27.39 6.40 -28.39
C ILE A 183 27.18 5.78 -29.77
N TYR A 184 26.13 6.20 -30.48
CA TYR A 184 25.80 5.71 -31.82
C TYR A 184 26.10 6.77 -32.89
N PRO A 185 27.36 6.91 -33.33
CA PRO A 185 27.75 7.94 -34.29
C PRO A 185 27.15 7.75 -35.69
N ARG A 186 26.62 6.57 -36.02
CA ARG A 186 25.92 6.29 -37.27
C ARG A 186 24.72 5.40 -37.02
N VAL A 187 23.51 5.95 -37.13
CA VAL A 187 22.27 5.17 -37.22
C VAL A 187 21.55 5.54 -38.52
N LYS A 188 20.70 4.65 -39.04
CA LYS A 188 19.93 4.88 -40.27
C LYS A 188 18.69 5.73 -40.01
N GLY A 189 18.12 5.63 -38.81
CA GLY A 189 16.94 6.38 -38.43
C GLY A 189 16.76 6.50 -36.93
N ILE A 190 16.17 7.61 -36.52
CA ILE A 190 15.82 7.92 -35.14
C ILE A 190 14.32 8.17 -35.06
N GLN A 191 13.69 7.83 -33.94
CA GLN A 191 12.38 8.33 -33.59
C GLN A 191 12.33 8.73 -32.12
N VAL A 192 11.48 9.71 -31.80
CA VAL A 192 11.21 10.11 -30.41
C VAL A 192 9.70 10.19 -30.21
N MET A 193 9.20 9.50 -29.20
CA MET A 193 7.79 9.44 -28.83
C MET A 193 7.59 9.40 -27.31
N SER A 194 6.39 9.77 -26.86
CA SER A 194 6.08 9.75 -25.44
C SER A 194 5.79 8.33 -24.97
N ASP A 195 5.70 8.17 -23.66
CA ASP A 195 5.17 6.97 -23.00
C ASP A 195 3.73 6.61 -23.43
N GLU A 196 2.97 7.56 -23.97
CA GLU A 196 1.66 7.31 -24.59
C GLU A 196 1.70 7.05 -26.11
N GLY A 197 2.88 7.09 -26.73
CA GLY A 197 3.05 6.87 -28.17
C GLY A 197 2.83 8.12 -29.04
N GLU A 198 2.76 9.32 -28.45
CA GLU A 198 2.71 10.57 -29.21
C GLU A 198 4.08 10.91 -29.80
N PHE A 199 4.14 11.09 -31.12
CA PHE A 199 5.38 11.43 -31.82
C PHE A 199 5.82 12.86 -31.56
N MET A 200 7.11 13.07 -31.24
CA MET A 200 7.67 14.41 -31.02
C MET A 200 7.53 15.30 -32.26
N PHE A 201 7.74 14.73 -33.46
CA PHE A 201 7.61 15.41 -34.74
C PHE A 201 6.48 14.77 -35.53
N SER A 202 5.31 15.41 -35.55
CA SER A 202 4.12 14.89 -36.22
C SER A 202 4.32 14.65 -37.72
N GLN A 203 5.20 15.41 -38.39
CA GLN A 203 5.52 15.19 -39.80
C GLN A 203 6.28 13.89 -40.08
N PHE A 204 6.86 13.27 -39.04
CA PHE A 204 7.52 11.96 -39.11
C PHE A 204 6.70 10.88 -38.41
N ARG A 205 5.38 11.06 -38.27
CA ARG A 205 4.48 10.01 -37.80
C ARG A 205 4.63 8.78 -38.70
N ASP A 206 4.82 7.63 -38.06
CA ASP A 206 5.03 6.32 -38.69
C ASP A 206 6.22 6.24 -39.66
N GLN A 207 7.16 7.20 -39.57
CA GLN A 207 8.33 7.30 -40.43
C GLN A 207 9.59 7.53 -39.61
N TRP A 208 10.71 6.99 -40.09
CA TRP A 208 12.01 7.23 -39.47
C TRP A 208 12.49 8.65 -39.75
N ILE A 209 12.97 9.35 -38.72
CA ILE A 209 13.69 10.60 -38.88
C ILE A 209 15.10 10.25 -39.38
N PRO A 210 15.53 10.72 -40.56
CA PRO A 210 16.87 10.45 -41.06
C PRO A 210 17.92 11.02 -40.12
N ASP A 211 18.94 10.21 -39.80
CA ASP A 211 20.00 10.62 -38.89
C ASP A 211 20.93 11.63 -39.55
N THR A 212 20.85 12.89 -39.11
CA THR A 212 21.74 13.97 -39.54
C THR A 212 22.05 14.88 -38.37
N PRO A 213 23.21 15.58 -38.35
CA PRO A 213 23.54 16.53 -37.29
C PRO A 213 22.44 17.58 -37.06
N ALA A 214 21.82 18.07 -38.13
CA ALA A 214 20.72 19.04 -38.05
C ALA A 214 19.46 18.45 -37.40
N ARG A 215 19.10 17.20 -37.70
CA ARG A 215 17.95 16.51 -37.09
C ARG A 215 18.20 16.17 -35.62
N ARG A 216 19.41 15.71 -35.27
CA ARG A 216 19.80 15.48 -33.87
C ARG A 216 19.72 16.77 -33.06
N LYS A 217 20.24 17.88 -33.60
CA LYS A 217 20.12 19.20 -32.96
C LYS A 217 18.66 19.61 -32.77
N ALA A 218 17.81 19.42 -33.78
CA ALA A 218 16.38 19.71 -33.68
C ALA A 218 15.67 18.85 -32.62
N ILE A 219 16.02 17.57 -32.50
CA ILE A 219 15.53 16.69 -31.43
C ILE A 219 15.93 17.25 -30.06
N SER A 220 17.22 17.53 -29.84
CA SER A 220 17.71 18.08 -28.57
C SER A 220 17.08 19.44 -28.23
N GLU A 221 16.87 20.31 -29.21
CA GLU A 221 16.20 21.61 -29.02
C GLU A 221 14.73 21.45 -28.67
N ARG A 222 14.01 20.57 -29.39
CA ARG A 222 12.58 20.34 -29.17
C ARG A 222 12.33 19.70 -27.80
N LEU A 223 13.18 18.75 -27.41
CA LEU A 223 13.06 18.01 -26.15
C LEU A 223 13.15 18.94 -24.93
N ARG A 224 13.85 20.07 -24.99
CA ARG A 224 13.96 21.04 -23.87
C ARG A 224 12.61 21.57 -23.38
N SER A 225 11.62 21.67 -24.26
CA SER A 225 10.29 22.20 -23.96
C SER A 225 9.16 21.25 -24.35
N TRP A 226 9.48 19.97 -24.53
CA TRP A 226 8.48 18.99 -24.92
C TRP A 226 7.79 18.41 -23.69
N ASN A 227 6.58 18.91 -23.44
CA ASN A 227 5.72 18.50 -22.35
C ASN A 227 4.34 18.15 -22.93
N VAL A 228 4.13 16.86 -23.20
CA VAL A 228 2.85 16.30 -23.63
C VAL A 228 2.21 15.56 -22.46
N PHE A 229 0.90 15.28 -22.56
CA PHE A 229 0.20 14.51 -21.55
C PHE A 229 0.84 13.11 -21.41
N SER A 230 0.89 12.62 -20.16
CA SER A 230 1.45 11.32 -19.78
C SER A 230 0.67 10.77 -18.58
N ASN A 231 0.38 9.48 -18.63
CA ASN A 231 -0.26 8.70 -17.57
C ASN A 231 0.77 7.95 -16.68
N SER A 232 2.07 8.22 -16.86
CA SER A 232 3.18 7.56 -16.15
C SER A 232 3.22 6.04 -16.37
N SER A 233 2.95 5.60 -17.60
CA SER A 233 3.05 4.21 -18.04
C SER A 233 3.79 4.14 -19.38
N PRO A 234 4.96 3.48 -19.46
CA PRO A 234 5.71 3.36 -20.70
C PRO A 234 5.13 2.31 -21.65
N VAL A 235 4.08 1.58 -21.25
CA VAL A 235 3.59 0.39 -21.96
C VAL A 235 3.04 0.77 -23.32
N GLU A 236 2.19 1.77 -23.36
CA GLU A 236 1.50 2.24 -24.56
C GLU A 236 2.51 2.71 -25.62
N GLY A 237 3.54 3.45 -25.20
CA GLY A 237 4.62 3.93 -26.06
C GLY A 237 5.51 2.80 -26.56
N ILE A 238 5.84 1.81 -25.73
CA ILE A 238 6.59 0.62 -26.15
C ILE A 238 5.79 -0.18 -27.18
N GLU A 239 4.51 -0.43 -26.91
CA GLU A 239 3.62 -1.15 -27.83
C GLU A 239 3.46 -0.41 -29.16
N ALA A 240 3.28 0.91 -29.12
CA ALA A 240 3.19 1.75 -30.30
C ALA A 240 4.49 1.70 -31.12
N ALA A 241 5.64 1.82 -30.45
CA ALA A 241 6.94 1.72 -31.09
C ALA A 241 7.13 0.37 -31.81
N ILE A 242 6.82 -0.74 -31.12
CA ILE A 242 6.94 -2.08 -31.72
C ILE A 242 5.95 -2.21 -32.89
N ARG A 243 4.66 -1.90 -32.70
CA ARG A 243 3.65 -2.08 -33.75
C ARG A 243 3.96 -1.27 -35.02
N THR A 244 4.45 -0.03 -34.86
CA THR A 244 4.72 0.85 -36.00
C THR A 244 6.03 0.53 -36.70
N PHE A 245 7.09 0.20 -35.95
CA PHE A 245 8.44 0.10 -36.49
C PHE A 245 9.00 -1.32 -36.54
N HIS A 246 8.19 -2.33 -36.20
CA HIS A 246 8.56 -3.73 -36.39
C HIS A 246 8.76 -4.02 -37.88
N ASP A 247 9.99 -4.34 -38.23
CA ASP A 247 10.40 -4.72 -39.58
C ASP A 247 11.38 -5.90 -39.48
N PRO A 248 11.11 -7.04 -40.15
CA PRO A 248 11.98 -8.21 -40.11
C PRO A 248 13.42 -7.94 -40.56
N ASP A 249 13.65 -6.92 -41.38
CA ASP A 249 14.97 -6.62 -41.96
C ASP A 249 15.73 -5.53 -41.19
N LYS A 250 15.16 -4.99 -40.10
CA LYS A 250 15.76 -3.90 -39.32
C LYS A 250 16.08 -4.32 -37.89
N LEU A 251 17.25 -3.91 -37.42
CA LEU A 251 17.62 -3.99 -36.01
C LEU A 251 17.21 -2.69 -35.32
N VAL A 252 16.18 -2.77 -34.49
CA VAL A 252 15.60 -1.62 -33.78
C VAL A 252 15.93 -1.71 -32.30
N SER A 253 16.46 -0.63 -31.74
CA SER A 253 16.60 -0.45 -30.28
C SER A 253 15.61 0.61 -29.78
N ILE A 254 14.77 0.21 -28.84
CA ILE A 254 13.92 1.10 -28.07
C ILE A 254 14.65 1.45 -26.77
N TYR A 255 14.76 2.73 -26.46
CA TYR A 255 15.23 3.23 -25.17
C TYR A 255 14.07 3.86 -24.44
N VAL A 256 13.71 3.26 -23.31
CA VAL A 256 12.63 3.71 -22.43
C VAL A 256 13.22 4.55 -21.32
N PHE A 257 12.70 5.76 -21.13
CA PHE A 257 13.10 6.69 -20.09
C PHE A 257 11.90 6.94 -19.19
N GLY A 258 11.98 6.57 -17.91
CA GLY A 258 10.87 6.74 -16.97
C GLY A 258 11.28 6.57 -15.51
N ASP A 259 10.38 6.96 -14.61
CA ASP A 259 10.54 6.88 -13.15
C ASP A 259 9.43 6.07 -12.47
N ASP A 260 8.26 5.94 -13.09
CA ASP A 260 7.08 5.34 -12.47
C ASP A 260 6.34 4.33 -13.38
N PHE A 261 5.55 3.44 -12.76
CA PHE A 261 4.67 2.50 -13.49
C PHE A 261 3.30 2.41 -12.82
N THR A 262 2.28 2.91 -13.52
CA THR A 262 0.88 2.94 -13.05
C THR A 262 0.01 1.79 -13.57
N GLY A 263 0.49 0.99 -14.52
CA GLY A 263 -0.29 -0.07 -15.16
C GLY A 263 -0.65 -1.25 -14.23
N ASP A 264 -1.61 -2.07 -14.65
CA ASP A 264 -2.25 -3.11 -13.81
C ASP A 264 -1.27 -4.14 -13.24
N THR A 265 -0.70 -5.00 -14.09
CA THR A 265 0.27 -6.02 -13.66
C THR A 265 1.46 -6.10 -14.60
N ILE A 266 2.64 -6.31 -14.03
CA ILE A 266 3.90 -6.50 -14.77
C ILE A 266 3.76 -7.64 -15.77
N ARG A 267 3.11 -8.74 -15.38
CA ARG A 267 2.96 -9.92 -16.21
C ARG A 267 2.17 -9.64 -17.50
N THR A 268 1.07 -8.90 -17.41
CA THR A 268 0.27 -8.55 -18.60
C THR A 268 1.12 -7.81 -19.63
N VAL A 269 1.95 -6.87 -19.18
CA VAL A 269 2.84 -6.10 -20.05
C VAL A 269 3.91 -7.01 -20.68
N LEU A 270 4.54 -7.86 -19.88
CA LEU A 270 5.55 -8.80 -20.38
C LEU A 270 4.97 -9.73 -21.45
N ASP A 271 3.78 -10.29 -21.20
CA ASP A 271 3.11 -11.22 -22.12
C ASP A 271 2.71 -10.53 -23.44
N GLU A 272 2.25 -9.28 -23.38
CA GLU A 272 1.88 -8.50 -24.58
C GLU A 272 3.11 -8.10 -25.40
N VAL A 273 4.19 -7.63 -24.75
CA VAL A 273 5.45 -7.33 -25.45
C VAL A 273 6.05 -8.60 -26.04
N ASP A 274 5.99 -9.74 -25.33
CA ASP A 274 6.46 -11.03 -25.83
C ASP A 274 5.69 -11.47 -27.09
N ARG A 275 4.40 -11.17 -27.15
CA ARG A 275 3.53 -11.42 -28.33
C ARG A 275 3.87 -10.50 -29.50
N LEU A 276 4.13 -9.22 -29.24
CA LEU A 276 4.42 -8.23 -30.29
C LEU A 276 5.84 -8.37 -30.84
N ASN A 277 6.81 -8.67 -30.00
CA ASN A 277 8.22 -8.83 -30.37
C ASN A 277 8.63 -10.32 -30.37
N ALA A 278 7.91 -11.14 -31.13
CA ALA A 278 8.14 -12.58 -31.17
C ALA A 278 9.56 -12.94 -31.66
N LEU A 279 10.07 -14.08 -31.19
CA LEU A 279 11.35 -14.62 -31.65
C LEU A 279 11.28 -14.96 -33.14
N ASP A 280 12.32 -14.60 -33.88
CA ASP A 280 12.46 -15.00 -35.27
C ASP A 280 12.91 -16.47 -35.41
N ALA A 281 13.02 -16.96 -36.64
CA ALA A 281 13.50 -18.31 -36.92
C ALA A 281 14.93 -18.60 -36.43
N SER A 282 15.72 -17.56 -36.13
CA SER A 282 17.07 -17.66 -35.55
C SER A 282 17.08 -17.62 -34.02
N GLY A 283 15.90 -17.51 -33.38
CA GLY A 283 15.77 -17.40 -31.94
C GLY A 283 16.16 -16.02 -31.38
N ARG A 284 16.14 -14.97 -32.21
CA ARG A 284 16.46 -13.60 -31.79
C ARG A 284 15.22 -12.71 -31.78
N ARG A 285 15.17 -11.81 -30.81
CA ARG A 285 14.22 -10.69 -30.77
C ARG A 285 14.66 -9.65 -31.80
N ARG A 286 13.71 -9.09 -32.55
CA ARG A 286 14.02 -8.08 -33.59
C ARG A 286 14.12 -6.67 -33.01
N VAL A 287 13.31 -6.41 -31.99
CA VAL A 287 13.37 -5.17 -31.23
C VAL A 287 14.12 -5.43 -29.94
N ARG A 288 15.16 -4.63 -29.66
CA ARG A 288 15.81 -4.61 -28.35
C ARG A 288 15.22 -3.52 -27.50
N ILE A 289 15.01 -3.83 -26.22
CA ILE A 289 14.40 -2.87 -25.28
C ILE A 289 15.42 -2.55 -24.19
N HIS A 290 15.93 -1.34 -24.21
CA HIS A 290 16.77 -0.78 -23.15
C HIS A 290 15.92 0.16 -22.30
N ALA A 291 16.27 0.27 -21.03
CA ALA A 291 15.53 1.13 -20.12
C ALA A 291 16.47 1.87 -19.16
N ILE A 292 16.17 3.14 -18.93
CA ILE A 292 16.87 4.01 -17.99
C ILE A 292 15.84 4.44 -16.94
N GLY A 293 16.05 4.00 -15.71
CA GLY A 293 15.22 4.35 -14.57
C GLY A 293 15.74 5.60 -13.86
N PHE A 294 14.88 6.60 -13.71
CA PHE A 294 15.22 7.87 -13.08
C PHE A 294 14.83 7.87 -11.59
N PRO A 295 15.73 8.28 -10.69
CA PRO A 295 15.53 8.19 -9.25
C PRO A 295 14.69 9.35 -8.71
N VAL A 296 13.49 9.56 -9.27
CA VAL A 296 12.60 10.64 -8.84
C VAL A 296 11.89 10.24 -7.55
N TYR A 297 11.93 11.11 -6.54
CA TYR A 297 11.36 10.87 -5.21
C TYR A 297 11.85 9.59 -4.49
N LEU A 298 13.11 9.19 -4.70
CA LEU A 298 13.69 8.02 -4.00
C LEU A 298 13.74 8.16 -2.48
N ASP A 299 13.70 9.39 -1.96
CA ASP A 299 13.61 9.69 -0.52
C ASP A 299 12.26 9.28 0.09
N ARG A 300 11.23 9.07 -0.74
CA ARG A 300 9.90 8.57 -0.37
C ARG A 300 9.43 7.57 -1.41
N PRO A 301 10.09 6.40 -1.50
CA PRO A 301 9.87 5.49 -2.61
C PRO A 301 8.46 4.92 -2.54
N SER A 302 7.72 5.08 -3.64
CA SER A 302 6.42 4.44 -3.79
C SER A 302 6.60 3.00 -4.28
N GLU A 303 5.60 2.15 -4.04
CA GLU A 303 5.57 0.80 -4.62
C GLU A 303 5.76 0.81 -6.15
N ARG A 304 5.25 1.87 -6.79
CA ARG A 304 5.24 2.00 -8.24
C ARG A 304 6.63 2.18 -8.87
N ILE A 305 7.56 2.86 -8.19
CA ILE A 305 8.98 2.96 -8.62
C ILE A 305 9.65 1.57 -8.63
N TYR A 306 9.41 0.77 -7.59
CA TYR A 306 9.93 -0.61 -7.55
C TYR A 306 9.31 -1.48 -8.64
N ARG A 307 8.02 -1.29 -8.92
CA ARG A 307 7.33 -1.99 -10.00
C ARG A 307 7.86 -1.60 -11.37
N PHE A 308 8.17 -0.32 -11.59
CA PHE A 308 8.82 0.15 -12.81
C PHE A 308 10.19 -0.52 -13.00
N ALA A 309 11.05 -0.47 -11.97
CA ALA A 309 12.38 -1.08 -12.04
C ALA A 309 12.30 -2.60 -12.28
N ALA A 310 11.36 -3.29 -11.63
CA ALA A 310 11.13 -4.72 -11.87
C ALA A 310 10.66 -4.98 -13.31
N LEU A 311 9.65 -4.25 -13.79
CA LEU A 311 9.14 -4.37 -15.15
C LEU A 311 10.23 -4.12 -16.20
N MET A 312 10.95 -3.00 -16.10
CA MET A 312 11.97 -2.61 -17.05
C MET A 312 13.16 -3.58 -17.05
N ARG A 313 13.54 -4.11 -15.89
CA ARG A 313 14.58 -5.14 -15.80
C ARG A 313 14.19 -6.41 -16.52
N GLU A 314 12.97 -6.89 -16.30
CA GLU A 314 12.46 -8.10 -16.96
C GLU A 314 12.26 -7.89 -18.48
N LEU A 315 11.72 -6.73 -18.88
CA LEU A 315 11.58 -6.38 -20.30
C LEU A 315 12.94 -6.31 -21.00
N ALA A 316 13.91 -5.65 -20.39
CA ALA A 316 15.26 -5.56 -20.96
C ALA A 316 15.90 -6.94 -21.10
N TYR A 317 15.79 -7.77 -20.06
CA TYR A 317 16.34 -9.14 -20.09
C TYR A 317 15.71 -10.01 -21.19
N ARG A 318 14.37 -9.96 -21.34
CA ARG A 318 13.65 -10.78 -22.34
C ARG A 318 13.82 -10.31 -23.78
N ASN A 319 14.27 -9.08 -23.98
CA ASN A 319 14.40 -8.42 -25.28
C ASN A 319 15.85 -8.05 -25.60
N ASP A 320 16.83 -8.83 -25.13
CA ASP A 320 18.26 -8.65 -25.44
C ASP A 320 18.79 -7.22 -25.20
N GLY A 321 18.24 -6.54 -24.20
CA GLY A 321 18.54 -5.17 -23.85
C GLY A 321 19.23 -5.02 -22.50
N THR A 322 19.21 -3.80 -21.97
CA THR A 322 19.85 -3.48 -20.69
C THR A 322 19.01 -2.50 -19.90
N PHE A 323 18.84 -2.76 -18.61
CA PHE A 323 18.23 -1.82 -17.68
C PHE A 323 19.31 -1.15 -16.83
N VAL A 324 19.27 0.18 -16.76
CA VAL A 324 20.16 1.00 -15.93
C VAL A 324 19.31 1.86 -15.02
N GLY A 325 19.31 1.56 -13.72
CA GLY A 325 18.77 2.46 -12.71
C GLY A 325 19.81 3.50 -12.33
N LEU A 326 19.50 4.79 -12.51
CA LEU A 326 20.38 5.86 -12.05
C LEU A 326 20.26 5.97 -10.53
N SER A 327 21.39 6.16 -9.85
CA SER A 327 21.43 6.35 -8.39
C SER A 327 21.16 7.79 -7.99
N GLU A 328 21.48 8.76 -8.85
CA GLU A 328 21.36 10.19 -8.57
C GLU A 328 20.98 11.00 -9.83
N LEU A 329 20.36 12.16 -9.62
CA LEU A 329 20.05 13.15 -10.66
C LEU A 329 21.10 14.29 -10.63
N GLN A 330 22.37 13.96 -10.87
CA GLN A 330 23.45 14.96 -10.97
C GLN A 330 23.79 15.26 -12.42
#